data_AF-A0A661LZM0-F1
#
_entry.id   AF-A0A661LZM0-F1
#
_cell.length_a   1.000
_cell.length_b   1.000
_cell.length_c   1.000
_cell.angle_alpha   90.00
_cell.angle_beta   90.00
_cell.angle_gamma   90.00
#
_symmetry.space_group_name_H-M   'P 1'
#
loop_
_entity.id
_entity.type
_entity.pdbx_description
1 polymer ?
#
loop_
_entity_poly.entity_id
_entity_poly.type
_entity_poly.pdbx_seq_one_letter_code
_entity_poly.pdbx_strand_id
1 'polypeptide(L)'
;MKSPAAIRGGVPAASSRGGRSQGAVQARRPLGGGVSSDRKDWVFRFTLFVAGVALRPFFRLEIQGEENLPRDRGFVLLPKHQRWEDIPLLSLAAKRPLYYVAKVELFRKGFCDWFLRSLGGLPLNR
;
A
#
# COMPACT_ATOMS: atom_id res chain seq x y z
N MET A 1 23.04 57.58 5.78
CA MET A 1 23.46 57.77 4.36
C MET A 1 23.78 56.37 3.83
N LYS A 2 23.08 55.74 2.89
CA LYS A 2 22.28 56.17 1.72
C LYS A 2 20.95 55.40 1.64
N SER A 3 19.97 56.03 0.99
CA SER A 3 18.61 55.56 0.70
C SER A 3 18.56 54.80 -0.67
N PRO A 4 17.40 54.33 -1.20
CA PRO A 4 17.17 52.94 -1.60
C PRO A 4 16.99 52.73 -3.12
N ALA A 5 16.90 51.48 -3.59
CA ALA A 5 16.48 51.16 -4.96
C ALA A 5 15.26 50.23 -4.95
N ALA A 6 14.13 50.80 -5.37
CA ALA A 6 12.87 50.13 -5.64
C ALA A 6 12.92 49.45 -7.01
N ILE A 7 12.34 48.25 -7.12
CA ILE A 7 11.97 47.66 -8.41
C ILE A 7 10.45 47.48 -8.43
N ARG A 8 9.79 48.42 -9.12
CA ARG A 8 8.42 48.31 -9.61
C ARG A 8 8.42 47.40 -10.84
N GLY A 9 7.72 46.27 -10.77
CA GLY A 9 7.32 45.48 -11.94
C GLY A 9 5.81 45.34 -11.92
N GLY A 10 5.13 45.97 -12.88
CA GLY A 10 3.68 46.12 -12.92
C GLY A 10 2.93 44.81 -13.14
N VAL A 11 1.75 44.74 -12.52
CA VAL A 11 0.70 43.77 -12.82
C VAL A 11 -0.09 44.26 -14.03
N PRO A 12 -0.23 43.49 -15.12
CA PRO A 12 -1.30 43.73 -16.07
C PRO A 12 -2.58 43.04 -15.60
N ALA A 13 -3.64 43.83 -15.45
CA ALA A 13 -4.99 43.35 -15.21
C ALA A 13 -5.64 42.84 -16.50
N ALA A 14 -6.21 41.64 -16.39
CA ALA A 14 -7.38 41.08 -17.07
C ALA A 14 -7.64 41.38 -18.57
N SER A 15 -7.74 40.31 -19.36
CA SER A 15 -8.91 40.18 -20.25
C SER A 15 -9.36 38.73 -20.40
N SER A 16 -10.67 38.57 -20.26
CA SER A 16 -11.48 37.37 -20.37
C SER A 16 -11.46 36.73 -21.76
N ARG A 17 -11.44 35.40 -21.84
CA ARG A 17 -12.25 34.60 -22.79
C ARG A 17 -12.07 33.10 -22.56
N GLY A 18 -13.21 32.43 -22.30
CA GLY A 18 -13.56 31.16 -22.94
C GLY A 18 -12.98 29.88 -22.33
N GLY A 19 -13.86 29.03 -21.82
CA GLY A 19 -13.59 27.60 -21.69
C GLY A 19 -13.85 27.01 -20.31
N ARG A 20 -15.11 27.01 -19.86
CA ARG A 20 -15.56 26.04 -18.86
C ARG A 20 -15.48 24.64 -19.48
N SER A 21 -14.32 23.99 -19.39
CA SER A 21 -14.28 22.52 -19.46
C SER A 21 -14.63 22.01 -18.08
N GLN A 22 -15.94 21.85 -17.85
CA GLN A 22 -16.47 20.99 -16.80
C GLN A 22 -15.99 19.56 -17.08
N GLY A 23 -14.74 19.26 -16.70
CA GLY A 23 -14.29 17.90 -16.55
C GLY A 23 -15.04 17.34 -15.35
N ALA A 24 -16.13 16.65 -15.62
CA ALA A 24 -16.90 15.92 -14.61
C ALA A 24 -15.92 15.17 -13.71
N VAL A 25 -15.87 15.57 -12.43
CA VAL A 25 -15.23 14.77 -11.38
C VAL A 25 -16.02 13.46 -11.38
N GLN A 26 -15.47 12.48 -12.09
CA GLN A 26 -16.10 11.20 -12.31
C GLN A 26 -16.39 10.62 -10.94
N ALA A 27 -17.69 10.51 -10.63
CA ALA A 27 -18.18 9.99 -9.37
C ALA A 27 -17.40 8.72 -9.05
N ARG A 28 -16.66 8.75 -7.92
CA ARG A 28 -15.89 7.61 -7.45
C ARG A 28 -16.85 6.44 -7.35
N ARG A 29 -16.76 5.50 -8.29
CA ARG A 29 -17.47 4.22 -8.18
C ARG A 29 -17.09 3.65 -6.81
N PRO A 30 -18.06 3.27 -5.96
CA PRO A 30 -17.72 2.50 -4.78
C PRO A 30 -16.94 1.30 -5.29
N LEU A 31 -15.71 1.10 -4.78
CA LEU A 31 -14.92 -0.09 -5.03
C LEU A 31 -15.61 -1.25 -4.30
N GLY A 32 -16.82 -1.59 -4.74
CA GLY A 32 -17.64 -2.71 -4.30
C GLY A 32 -17.23 -4.01 -5.00
N GLY A 33 -15.94 -4.15 -5.30
CA GLY A 33 -15.34 -5.42 -5.64
C GLY A 33 -14.58 -5.88 -4.42
N GLY A 34 -15.26 -6.57 -3.50
CA GLY A 34 -14.56 -7.31 -2.45
C GLY A 34 -13.56 -8.22 -3.15
N VAL A 35 -12.26 -8.03 -2.89
CA VAL A 35 -11.26 -9.04 -3.21
C VAL A 35 -11.70 -10.28 -2.45
N SER A 36 -12.40 -11.19 -3.13
CA SER A 36 -12.77 -12.50 -2.60
C SER A 36 -11.47 -13.29 -2.46
N SER A 37 -10.84 -13.08 -1.32
CA SER A 37 -9.61 -13.75 -0.98
C SER A 37 -9.91 -15.18 -0.63
N ASP A 38 -9.28 -16.13 -1.33
CA ASP A 38 -9.17 -17.53 -0.87
C ASP A 38 -8.29 -17.65 0.40
N ARG A 39 -8.14 -16.58 1.19
CA ARG A 39 -7.29 -16.57 2.37
C ARG A 39 -7.95 -17.45 3.41
N LYS A 40 -7.15 -18.38 3.93
CA LYS A 40 -7.55 -19.27 5.00
C LYS A 40 -6.98 -18.72 6.28
N ASP A 41 -7.84 -18.16 7.13
CA ASP A 41 -7.39 -17.46 8.34
C ASP A 41 -6.57 -18.35 9.27
N TRP A 42 -6.87 -19.66 9.34
CA TRP A 42 -6.06 -20.60 10.13
C TRP A 42 -4.64 -20.78 9.56
N VAL A 43 -4.49 -20.88 8.23
CA VAL A 43 -3.18 -20.97 7.57
C VAL A 43 -2.42 -19.69 7.81
N PHE A 44 -3.06 -18.55 7.58
CA PHE A 44 -2.47 -17.23 7.81
C PHE A 44 -1.97 -17.07 9.24
N ARG A 45 -2.82 -17.34 10.25
CA ARG A 45 -2.45 -17.22 11.67
C ARG A 45 -1.33 -18.19 12.05
N PHE A 46 -1.39 -19.42 11.56
CA PHE A 46 -0.33 -20.41 11.78
C PHE A 46 1.00 -19.95 11.17
N THR A 47 0.98 -19.48 9.92
CA THR A 47 2.16 -18.97 9.24
C THR A 47 2.74 -17.74 9.95
N LEU A 48 1.92 -16.79 10.42
CA LEU A 48 2.42 -15.66 11.20
C LEU A 48 2.99 -16.09 12.55
N PHE A 49 2.38 -17.06 13.23
CA PHE A 49 2.92 -17.60 14.48
C PHE A 49 4.31 -18.21 14.25
N VAL A 50 4.43 -19.09 13.25
CA VAL A 50 5.71 -19.71 12.88
C VAL A 50 6.73 -18.66 12.48
N ALA A 51 6.36 -17.68 11.65
CA ALA A 51 7.24 -16.59 11.24
C ALA A 51 7.70 -15.75 12.44
N GLY A 52 6.80 -15.42 13.36
CA GLY A 52 7.15 -14.70 14.58
C GLY A 52 8.17 -15.46 15.43
N VAL A 53 7.96 -16.75 15.66
CA VAL A 53 8.91 -17.60 16.41
C VAL A 53 10.25 -17.72 15.67
N ALA A 54 10.23 -17.97 14.36
CA ALA A 54 11.43 -18.19 13.57
C ALA A 54 12.27 -16.93 13.35
N LEU A 55 11.63 -15.75 13.21
CA LEU A 55 12.33 -14.49 12.93
C LEU A 55 12.78 -13.75 14.19
N ARG A 56 12.16 -14.03 15.34
CA ARG A 56 12.51 -13.45 16.65
C ARG A 56 14.01 -13.44 17.00
N PRO A 57 14.79 -14.52 16.81
CA PRO A 57 16.22 -14.49 17.13
C PRO A 57 17.05 -13.65 16.15
N PHE A 58 16.53 -13.35 14.96
CA PHE A 58 17.26 -12.61 13.91
C PHE A 58 16.86 -11.14 13.82
N PHE A 59 15.63 -10.79 14.22
CA PHE A 59 15.07 -9.46 14.04
C PHE A 59 14.45 -8.92 15.34
N ARG A 60 14.79 -7.68 15.67
CA ARG A 60 14.06 -6.87 16.66
C ARG A 60 13.09 -5.96 15.92
N LEU A 61 11.80 -6.30 15.96
CA LEU A 61 10.77 -5.52 15.30
C LEU A 61 10.39 -4.30 16.15
N GLU A 62 10.69 -3.10 15.66
CA GLU A 62 10.25 -1.84 16.24
C GLU A 62 9.21 -1.19 15.32
N ILE A 63 8.04 -0.88 15.87
CA ILE A 63 6.91 -0.33 15.12
C ILE A 63 6.70 1.10 15.58
N GLN A 64 6.72 2.04 14.64
CA GLN A 64 6.45 3.46 14.87
C GLN A 64 5.37 3.92 13.88
N GLY A 65 4.48 4.81 14.33
CA GLY A 65 3.42 5.35 13.47
C GLY A 65 2.31 4.35 13.12
N GLU A 66 2.07 3.35 13.96
CA GLU A 66 0.98 2.37 13.77
C GLU A 66 -0.39 3.05 13.69
N GLU A 67 -0.56 4.14 14.43
CA GLU A 67 -1.74 5.00 14.43
C GLU A 67 -2.05 5.62 13.05
N ASN A 68 -1.07 5.71 12.17
CA ASN A 68 -1.26 6.24 10.82
C ASN A 68 -1.92 5.22 9.88
N LEU A 69 -1.97 3.93 10.26
CA LEU A 69 -2.63 2.92 9.45
C LEU A 69 -4.15 3.11 9.52
N PRO A 70 -4.83 3.34 8.38
CA PRO A 70 -6.27 3.49 8.38
C PRO A 70 -6.96 2.21 8.88
N ARG A 71 -7.85 2.35 9.86
CA ARG A 71 -8.58 1.21 10.46
C ARG A 71 -9.82 0.85 9.65
N ASP A 72 -10.62 1.86 9.32
CA ASP A 72 -11.97 1.68 8.77
C ASP A 72 -12.07 1.76 7.24
N ARG A 73 -10.94 1.92 6.56
CA ARG A 73 -10.87 2.01 5.09
C ARG A 73 -9.74 1.18 4.51
N GLY A 74 -9.91 0.78 3.25
CA GLY A 74 -8.84 0.16 2.47
C GLY A 74 -7.67 1.12 2.26
N PHE A 75 -6.46 0.57 2.23
CA PHE A 75 -5.23 1.30 1.91
C PHE A 75 -4.30 0.41 1.10
N VAL A 76 -3.34 1.04 0.44
CA VAL A 76 -2.23 0.35 -0.24
C VAL A 76 -0.95 0.69 0.51
N LEU A 77 -0.27 -0.34 1.01
CA LEU A 77 1.03 -0.19 1.65
C LEU A 77 2.12 -0.34 0.60
N LEU A 78 3.01 0.65 0.50
CA LEU A 78 4.13 0.66 -0.45
C LEU A 78 5.47 0.63 0.30
N PRO A 79 5.83 -0.51 0.91
CA PRO A 79 7.08 -0.66 1.61
C PRO A 79 8.24 -0.73 0.62
N LYS A 80 9.43 -0.28 1.03
CA LYS A 80 10.66 -0.65 0.35
C LYS A 80 10.85 -2.17 0.50
N HIS A 81 10.86 -2.91 -0.60
CA HIS A 81 11.05 -4.36 -0.59
C HIS A 81 12.53 -4.70 -0.90
N GLN A 82 13.29 -5.05 0.12
CA GLN A 82 14.72 -5.36 0.03
C GLN A 82 15.01 -6.85 0.20
N ARG A 83 14.20 -7.57 0.98
CA ARG A 83 14.42 -8.97 1.35
C ARG A 83 13.11 -9.76 1.37
N TRP A 84 13.20 -11.09 1.37
CA TRP A 84 12.00 -11.95 1.37
C TRP A 84 11.27 -11.92 2.72
N GLU A 85 12.00 -11.70 3.80
CA GLU A 85 11.48 -11.59 5.17
C GLU A 85 10.62 -10.34 5.38
N ASP A 86 10.67 -9.36 4.46
CA ASP A 86 9.84 -8.16 4.54
C ASP A 86 8.35 -8.52 4.57
N ILE A 87 7.92 -9.53 3.79
CA ILE A 87 6.53 -9.97 3.75
C ILE A 87 6.03 -10.40 5.14
N PRO A 88 6.65 -11.40 5.82
CA PRO A 88 6.23 -11.79 7.15
C PRO A 88 6.44 -10.69 8.20
N LEU A 89 7.52 -9.91 8.13
CA LEU A 89 7.77 -8.82 9.09
C LEU A 89 6.70 -7.72 8.99
N LEU A 90 6.30 -7.33 7.78
CA LEU A 90 5.20 -6.38 7.57
C LEU A 90 3.86 -6.94 8.02
N SER A 91 3.62 -8.24 7.78
CA SER A 91 2.40 -8.91 8.26
C SER A 91 2.32 -8.91 9.80
N LEU A 92 3.45 -9.13 10.48
CA LEU A 92 3.56 -9.05 11.93
C LEU A 92 3.37 -7.60 12.44
N ALA A 93 3.93 -6.62 11.73
CA ALA A 93 3.88 -5.22 12.13
C ALA A 93 2.49 -4.57 11.95
N ALA A 94 1.78 -4.90 10.86
CA ALA A 94 0.51 -4.24 10.54
C ALA A 94 -0.66 -4.61 11.45
N LYS A 95 -0.54 -5.71 12.22
CA LYS A 95 -1.58 -6.26 13.12
C LYS A 95 -2.97 -6.47 12.50
N ARG A 96 -3.07 -6.40 11.18
CA ARG A 96 -4.25 -6.69 10.39
C ARG A 96 -3.84 -7.49 9.15
N PRO A 97 -4.71 -8.35 8.61
CA PRO A 97 -4.38 -9.11 7.42
C PRO A 97 -4.05 -8.19 6.24
N LEU A 98 -2.87 -8.37 5.67
CA LEU A 98 -2.41 -7.70 4.46
C LEU A 98 -2.53 -8.61 3.25
N TYR A 99 -2.65 -8.00 2.08
CA TYR A 99 -2.66 -8.65 0.78
C TYR A 99 -1.39 -8.26 0.04
N TYR A 100 -0.73 -9.24 -0.57
CA TYR A 100 0.55 -9.02 -1.21
C TYR A 100 0.47 -9.33 -2.70
N VAL A 101 0.93 -8.39 -3.51
CA VAL A 101 1.07 -8.60 -4.94
C VAL A 101 2.38 -9.34 -5.20
N ALA A 102 2.30 -10.47 -5.89
CA ALA A 102 3.43 -11.35 -6.15
C ALA A 102 3.46 -11.81 -7.61
N LYS A 103 4.67 -12.17 -8.07
CA LYS A 103 4.92 -12.73 -9.42
C LYS A 103 3.97 -13.89 -9.73
N VAL A 104 3.34 -13.87 -10.90
CA VAL A 104 2.46 -14.97 -11.36
C VAL A 104 3.17 -16.33 -11.40
N GLU A 105 4.49 -16.35 -11.61
CA GLU A 105 5.28 -17.60 -11.65
C GLU A 105 5.28 -18.36 -10.32
N LEU A 106 5.11 -17.66 -9.19
CA LEU A 106 5.03 -18.26 -7.87
C LEU A 106 3.74 -19.08 -7.69
N PHE A 107 2.72 -18.80 -8.51
CA PHE A 107 1.40 -19.44 -8.49
C PHE A 107 1.30 -20.62 -9.48
N ARG A 108 2.41 -21.06 -10.08
CA ARG A 108 2.39 -22.15 -11.09
C ARG A 108 2.38 -23.56 -10.49
N LYS A 109 2.88 -23.73 -9.26
CA LYS A 109 2.98 -25.04 -8.59
C LYS A 109 1.83 -25.21 -7.62
N GLY A 110 1.11 -26.34 -7.66
CA GLY A 110 -0.13 -26.54 -6.89
C GLY A 110 -0.02 -26.24 -5.38
N PHE A 111 1.03 -26.70 -4.71
CA PHE A 111 1.25 -26.37 -3.29
C PHE A 111 1.57 -24.89 -3.06
N CYS A 112 2.48 -24.30 -3.86
CA CYS A 112 2.84 -22.89 -3.73
C CYS A 112 1.67 -21.96 -4.04
N ASP A 113 0.91 -22.27 -5.08
CA ASP A 113 -0.32 -21.56 -5.46
C ASP A 113 -1.34 -21.60 -4.33
N TRP A 114 -1.65 -22.80 -3.83
CA TRP A 114 -2.55 -22.99 -2.70
C TRP A 114 -2.08 -22.22 -1.47
N PHE A 115 -0.80 -22.29 -1.13
CA PHE A 115 -0.24 -21.64 0.05
C PHE A 115 -0.29 -20.11 -0.08
N LEU A 116 0.18 -19.56 -1.19
CA LEU A 116 0.19 -18.11 -1.42
C LEU A 116 -1.23 -17.54 -1.47
N ARG A 117 -2.16 -18.22 -2.13
CA ARG A 117 -3.60 -17.83 -2.11
C ARG A 117 -4.18 -17.92 -0.70
N SER A 118 -3.84 -18.98 0.05
CA SER A 118 -4.27 -19.15 1.44
C SER A 118 -3.74 -18.05 2.36
N LEU A 119 -2.67 -17.35 2.00
CA LEU A 119 -2.16 -16.17 2.71
C LEU A 119 -2.74 -14.83 2.22
N GLY A 120 -3.50 -14.81 1.12
CA GLY A 120 -3.99 -13.58 0.49
C GLY A 120 -3.04 -13.00 -0.56
N GLY A 121 -2.22 -13.84 -1.20
CA GLY A 121 -1.37 -13.47 -2.32
C GLY A 121 -2.17 -13.19 -3.59
N LEU A 122 -1.85 -12.08 -4.25
CA LEU A 122 -2.47 -11.63 -5.51
C LEU A 122 -1.46 -11.81 -6.65
N PRO A 123 -1.72 -12.69 -7.64
CA PRO A 123 -0.83 -12.88 -8.77
C PRO A 123 -0.85 -11.65 -9.68
N LEU A 124 0.33 -11.14 -10.03
CA LEU A 124 0.53 -10.11 -11.04
C LEU A 124 1.43 -10.63 -12.14
N ASN A 125 0.95 -10.53 -13.37
CA ASN A 125 1.74 -10.75 -14.57
C ASN A 125 2.48 -9.45 -14.91
N ARG A 126 3.78 -9.53 -15.11
CA ARG A 126 4.67 -8.38 -15.32
C ARG A 126 5.84 -8.75 -16.21
#